data_AF-A0A5E6PAY9-F1
#
_entry.id   AF-A0A5E6PAY9-F1
#
_cell.length_a   1.000
_cell.length_b   1.000
_cell.length_c   1.000
_cell.angle_alpha   90.00
_cell.angle_beta   90.00
_cell.angle_gamma   90.00
#
_symmetry.space_group_name_H-M   'P 1'
#
loop_
_entity.id
_entity.type
_entity.pdbx_description
1 polymer ?
#
loop_
_entity_poly.entity_id
_entity_poly.type
_entity_poly.pdbx_seq_one_letter_code
_entity_poly.pdbx_strand_id
1 'polypeptide(L)' 'MQSLEILGGLRGINLVGMDVVEVAPAYDSAEITSLAAATLAMEMLCLYAAKHKVDK' A
#
# COMPACT_ATOMS: atom_id res chain seq x y z
N MET A 1 -10.82 -1.52 6.42
CA MET A 1 -10.67 -0.88 5.09
C MET A 1 -10.48 -2.01 4.10
N GLN A 2 -11.41 -2.23 3.19
CA GLN A 2 -11.41 -3.43 2.31
C GLN A 2 -10.10 -3.55 1.50
N SER A 3 -9.52 -2.42 1.09
CA SER A 3 -8.24 -2.37 0.37
C SER A 3 -7.10 -3.05 1.13
N LEU A 4 -7.02 -2.88 2.46
CA LEU A 4 -5.95 -3.49 3.28
C LEU A 4 -6.09 -5.02 3.38
N GLU A 5 -7.32 -5.54 3.38
CA GLU A 5 -7.56 -6.99 3.37
C GLU A 5 -7.12 -7.61 2.04
N ILE A 6 -7.41 -6.92 0.94
CA ILE A 6 -6.96 -7.32 -0.40
C ILE A 6 -5.43 -7.33 -0.45
N LEU A 7 -4.78 -6.24 -0.01
CA LEU A 7 -3.32 -6.14 0.09
C LEU A 7 -2.72 -7.26 0.96
N GLY A 8 -3.32 -7.54 2.12
CA GLY A 8 -2.90 -8.63 2.99
C GLY A 8 -3.01 -10.00 2.32
N GLY A 9 -4.01 -10.21 1.45
CA GLY A 9 -4.17 -11.41 0.64
C GLY A 9 -3.14 -11.58 -0.47
N LEU A 10 -2.39 -10.52 -0.82
CA LEU A 10 -1.29 -10.57 -1.79
C LEU A 10 0.03 -11.05 -1.18
N ARG A 11 0.07 -11.47 0.08
CA ARG A 11 1.28 -12.06 0.68
C ARG A 11 1.75 -13.28 -0.11
N GLY A 12 3.04 -13.30 -0.46
CA GLY A 12 3.69 -14.39 -1.19
C GLY A 12 3.73 -14.21 -2.71
N ILE A 13 3.12 -13.16 -3.27
CA ILE A 13 3.30 -12.84 -4.69
C ILE A 13 4.72 -12.29 -4.94
N ASN A 14 5.21 -12.48 -6.17
CA ASN A 14 6.45 -11.85 -6.63
C ASN A 14 6.24 -10.35 -6.90
N LEU A 15 6.12 -9.56 -5.83
CA LEU A 15 5.99 -8.11 -5.92
C LEU A 15 7.35 -7.50 -6.34
N VAL A 16 7.35 -6.77 -7.46
CA VAL A 16 8.57 -6.13 -8.04
C VAL A 16 8.54 -4.61 -7.88
N GLY A 17 7.35 -4.01 -7.83
CA GLY A 17 7.15 -2.57 -7.67
C GLY A 17 5.69 -2.26 -7.30
N MET A 18 5.44 -1.01 -6.92
CA MET A 18 4.17 -0.51 -6.40
C MET A 18 4.08 1.01 -6.62
N ASP A 19 2.89 1.53 -6.91
CA ASP A 19 2.58 2.94 -7.01
C ASP A 19 1.24 3.28 -6.32
N VAL A 20 1.08 4.54 -5.91
CA VAL A 20 -0.18 5.10 -5.41
C VAL A 20 -0.37 6.43 -6.13
N VAL A 21 -1.42 6.49 -6.95
CA VAL A 21 -1.70 7.63 -7.86
C VAL A 21 -3.04 8.27 -7.54
N GLU A 22 -3.31 9.41 -8.17
CA GLU A 22 -4.58 10.14 -8.05
C GLU A 22 -4.89 10.67 -6.64
N VAL A 23 -3.85 10.95 -5.85
CA VAL A 23 -4.00 11.73 -4.62
C VAL A 23 -3.97 13.21 -4.98
N ALA A 24 -5.06 13.92 -4.76
CA ALA A 24 -5.18 15.34 -5.05
C ALA A 24 -5.40 16.14 -3.74
N PRO A 25 -4.32 16.58 -3.05
CA PRO A 25 -4.42 17.24 -1.74
C PRO A 25 -5.32 18.48 -1.73
N ALA A 26 -5.35 19.23 -2.84
CA ALA A 26 -6.18 20.43 -2.97
C ALA A 26 -7.69 20.15 -2.90
N TYR A 27 -8.11 18.91 -3.18
CA TYR A 27 -9.50 18.47 -3.13
C TYR A 27 -9.76 17.53 -1.94
N ASP A 28 -8.76 17.33 -1.09
CA ASP A 28 -8.82 16.37 0.00
C ASP A 28 -9.43 16.99 1.26
N SER A 29 -10.67 16.60 1.57
CA SER A 29 -11.35 17.10 2.77
C SER A 29 -10.79 16.42 4.01
N ALA A 30 -10.18 17.21 4.89
CA ALA A 30 -9.55 16.76 6.13
C ALA A 30 -8.41 15.73 5.93
N GLU A 31 -7.70 15.81 4.79
CA GLU A 31 -6.51 14.99 4.48
C GLU A 31 -6.78 13.47 4.47
N ILE A 32 -8.05 13.06 4.41
CA ILE A 32 -8.46 11.66 4.54
C ILE A 32 -7.92 10.83 3.37
N THR A 33 -7.94 11.38 2.15
CA THR A 33 -7.44 10.71 0.95
C THR A 33 -5.93 10.52 1.02
N SER A 34 -5.22 11.56 1.45
CA SER A 34 -3.77 11.57 1.62
C SER A 34 -3.34 10.59 2.71
N LEU A 35 -4.08 10.53 3.82
CA LEU A 35 -3.85 9.57 4.89
C LEU A 35 -4.13 8.13 4.44
N ALA A 36 -5.21 7.90 3.69
CA ALA A 36 -5.51 6.59 3.13
C ALA A 36 -4.41 6.13 2.17
N ALA A 37 -3.95 7.01 1.26
CA ALA A 37 -2.85 6.74 0.34
C ALA A 37 -1.54 6.40 1.07
N ALA A 38 -1.19 7.17 2.10
CA ALA A 38 -0.01 6.88 2.93
C ALA A 38 -0.11 5.52 3.63
N THR A 39 -1.30 5.18 4.14
CA THR A 39 -1.55 3.88 4.79
C THR A 39 -1.41 2.73 3.80
N LEU A 40 -1.93 2.88 2.58
CA LEU A 40 -1.79 1.87 1.52
C LEU A 40 -0.32 1.68 1.11
N ALA A 41 0.42 2.78 0.93
CA ALA A 41 1.84 2.72 0.61
C ALA A 41 2.65 2.00 1.69
N MET A 42 2.32 2.25 2.97
CA MET A 42 2.96 1.54 4.09
C MET A 42 2.69 0.03 4.07
N GLU A 43 1.44 -0.40 3.81
CA GLU A 43 1.14 -1.83 3.72
C GLU A 43 1.85 -2.50 2.54
N MET A 44 1.91 -1.84 1.39
CA MET A 44 2.64 -2.35 0.24
C MET A 44 4.16 -2.46 0.50
N LEU A 45 4.76 -1.51 1.24
CA LEU A 45 6.15 -1.61 1.70
C LEU A 45 6.37 -2.81 2.64
N CYS A 46 5.42 -3.06 3.55
CA CYS A 46 5.45 -4.24 4.42
C CYS A 46 5.39 -5.55 3.60
N LEU A 47 4.55 -5.61 2.57
CA LEU A 47 4.48 -6.77 1.67
C LEU A 47 5.79 -6.99 0.92
N TYR A 48 6.38 -5.91 0.38
CA TYR A 48 7.65 -5.97 -0.30
C TYR A 48 8.78 -6.47 0.62
N ALA A 49 8.85 -5.94 1.84
CA ALA A 49 9.83 -6.37 2.83
C ALA A 49 9.62 -7.82 3.28
N ALA A 50 8.37 -8.28 3.40
CA ALA A 50 8.06 -9.65 3.76
C ALA A 50 8.56 -10.65 2.71
N LYS A 51 8.42 -10.34 1.41
CA LYS A 51 8.98 -11.16 0.32
C LYS A 51 10.51 -11.31 0.45
N HIS A 52 11.23 -10.20 0.65
CA HIS A 52 12.70 -10.22 0.78
C HIS A 52 13.22 -11.00 1.99
N LYS A 53 12.37 -11.31 2.98
CA LYS A 53 12.70 -12.24 4.07
C LYS A 53 12.49 -13.71 3.71
N VAL A 54 11.60 -14.01 2.77
CA VAL A 54 11.32 -15.39 2.32
C VAL A 54 12.33 -15.86 1.28
N ASP A 55 12.84 -14.92 0.46
CA ASP A 55 13.84 -15.22 -0.57
C ASP A 55 15.29 -15.35 -0.02
N LYS A 56 15.50 -15.12 1.29
CA LYS A 56 16.79 -15.28 2.00
C LYS A 56 16.79 -16.55 2.83
#